data_AF-A0A959P4Z0-F1
#
_entry.id   AF-A0A959P4Z0-F1
#
_cell.length_a   1.000
_cell.length_b   1.000
_cell.length_c   1.000
_cell.angle_alpha   90.00
_cell.angle_beta   90.00
_cell.angle_gamma   90.00
#
_symmetry.space_group_name_H-M   'P 1'
#
loop_
_entity.id
_entity.type
_entity.pdbx_description
1 polymer ?
#
loop_
_entity_poly.entity_id
_entity_poly.type
_entity_poly.pdbx_seq_one_letter_code
_entity_poly.pdbx_strand_id
1 'polypeptide(L)'
;ETGRTKYIILSGGAVHSPYVEAEIFALYLMGKGVPADKLILERKAEHSMENVFYSMEIAEKYGFEKVAVATDMWQSGMIQFLGMLEKHDLSKVDFVPAKFSIVNRYWKSFEFEIDHQLALKEEFVPLFARKDKQTRRIGTHGLLWKPSEYVELTFASDINNR
;
A
#
# COMPACT_ATOMS: atom_id res chain seq x y z
N GLU A 1 25.44 -3.08 -0.34
CA GLU A 1 24.08 -2.66 0.02
C GLU A 1 23.66 -1.49 -0.88
N THR A 2 22.56 -1.61 -1.61
CA THR A 2 22.05 -0.56 -2.54
C THR A 2 20.71 0.01 -2.08
N GLY A 3 20.36 -0.16 -0.79
CA GLY A 3 19.08 0.25 -0.23
C GLY A 3 18.86 1.75 -0.40
N ARG A 4 17.76 2.13 -1.07
CA ARG A 4 17.36 3.53 -1.30
C ARG A 4 16.45 4.09 -0.20
N THR A 5 15.93 3.23 0.68
CA THR A 5 15.05 3.59 1.79
C THR A 5 15.37 2.74 3.02
N LYS A 6 14.95 3.23 4.20
CA LYS A 6 15.10 2.54 5.49
C LYS A 6 13.91 1.63 5.81
N TYR A 7 12.70 2.04 5.39
CA TYR A 7 11.46 1.32 5.63
C TYR A 7 10.60 1.35 4.37
N ILE A 8 9.70 0.38 4.25
CA ILE A 8 8.68 0.31 3.20
C ILE A 8 7.33 0.15 3.90
N ILE A 9 6.41 1.09 3.64
CA ILE A 9 5.01 0.96 4.05
C ILE A 9 4.28 0.28 2.88
N LEU A 10 3.68 -0.87 3.16
CA LEU A 10 2.91 -1.66 2.21
C LEU A 10 1.44 -1.43 2.53
N SER A 11 0.72 -0.83 1.58
CA SER A 11 -0.64 -0.36 1.80
C SER A 11 -1.61 -0.99 0.82
N GLY A 12 -2.71 -1.51 1.36
CA GLY A 12 -3.78 -2.16 0.61
C GLY A 12 -4.44 -3.27 1.43
N GLY A 13 -5.75 -3.16 1.58
CA GLY A 13 -6.59 -4.20 2.16
C GLY A 13 -6.90 -5.34 1.20
N ALA A 14 -7.79 -6.25 1.61
CA ALA A 14 -8.40 -7.23 0.70
C ALA A 14 -9.54 -6.54 -0.06
N VAL A 15 -9.27 -6.11 -1.29
CA VAL A 15 -10.20 -5.28 -2.09
C VAL A 15 -10.85 -6.08 -3.22
N HIS A 16 -10.04 -6.64 -4.09
CA HIS A 16 -10.47 -7.36 -5.29
C HIS A 16 -10.36 -8.88 -5.14
N SER A 17 -9.51 -9.34 -4.22
CA SER A 17 -9.27 -10.75 -3.91
C SER A 17 -9.34 -10.96 -2.40
N PRO A 18 -9.49 -12.21 -1.92
CA PRO A 18 -9.51 -12.48 -0.49
C PRO A 18 -8.16 -12.29 0.19
N TYR A 19 -7.11 -11.97 -0.56
CA TYR A 19 -5.79 -11.72 -0.01
C TYR A 19 -5.59 -10.25 0.29
N VAL A 20 -5.12 -9.94 1.49
CA VAL A 20 -4.72 -8.59 1.89
C VAL A 20 -3.48 -8.18 1.09
N GLU A 21 -3.62 -7.14 0.27
CA GLU A 21 -2.59 -6.74 -0.70
C GLU A 21 -1.27 -6.37 -0.02
N ALA A 22 -1.32 -5.66 1.10
CA ALA A 22 -0.13 -5.31 1.89
C ALA A 22 0.64 -6.53 2.39
N GLU A 23 -0.06 -7.60 2.80
CA GLU A 23 0.56 -8.81 3.38
C GLU A 23 1.16 -9.69 2.30
N ILE A 24 0.43 -9.95 1.20
CA ILE A 24 1.00 -10.69 0.06
C ILE A 24 2.26 -9.99 -0.45
N PHE A 25 2.23 -8.66 -0.55
CA PHE A 25 3.39 -7.92 -1.02
C PHE A 25 4.56 -8.00 -0.04
N ALA A 26 4.28 -8.01 1.27
CA ALA A 26 5.31 -8.19 2.30
C ALA A 26 6.00 -9.55 2.18
N LEU A 27 5.22 -10.62 2.01
CA LEU A 27 5.75 -11.98 1.83
C LEU A 27 6.64 -12.07 0.59
N TYR A 28 6.25 -11.42 -0.51
CA TYR A 28 7.09 -11.32 -1.70
C TYR A 28 8.42 -10.59 -1.42
N LEU A 29 8.40 -9.44 -0.72
CA LEU A 29 9.61 -8.69 -0.40
C LEU A 29 10.52 -9.43 0.59
N MET A 30 9.94 -10.16 1.55
CA MET A 30 10.67 -11.02 2.47
C MET A 30 11.36 -12.16 1.72
N GLY A 31 10.69 -12.82 0.78
CA GLY A 31 11.31 -13.82 -0.10
C GLY A 31 12.44 -13.24 -0.97
N LYS A 32 12.41 -11.93 -1.24
CA LYS A 32 13.50 -11.18 -1.88
C LYS A 32 14.63 -10.74 -0.94
N GLY A 33 14.53 -11.08 0.34
CA GLY A 33 15.55 -10.78 1.36
C GLY A 33 15.38 -9.42 2.04
N VAL A 34 14.23 -8.73 1.89
CA VAL A 34 13.95 -7.52 2.67
C VAL A 34 13.59 -7.93 4.10
N PRO A 35 14.27 -7.38 5.13
CA PRO A 35 13.97 -7.75 6.52
C PRO A 35 12.54 -7.36 6.93
N ALA A 36 11.86 -8.26 7.64
CA ALA A 36 10.46 -8.09 8.02
C ALA A 36 10.21 -6.90 8.96
N ASP A 37 11.20 -6.53 9.78
CA ASP A 37 11.17 -5.36 10.67
C ASP A 37 11.34 -4.02 9.92
N LYS A 38 11.58 -4.06 8.61
CA LYS A 38 11.60 -2.87 7.73
C LYS A 38 10.34 -2.74 6.87
N LEU A 39 9.42 -3.69 6.96
CA LEU A 39 8.17 -3.72 6.21
C LEU A 39 7.01 -3.42 7.17
N ILE A 40 6.38 -2.26 7.00
CA ILE A 40 5.23 -1.82 7.80
C ILE A 40 3.95 -2.10 7.00
N LEU A 41 2.92 -2.60 7.66
CA LEU A 41 1.68 -3.04 7.02
C LEU A 41 0.53 -2.07 7.28
N GLU A 42 -0.09 -1.61 6.20
CA GLU A 42 -1.31 -0.81 6.19
C GLU A 42 -2.38 -1.61 5.44
N ARG A 43 -3.45 -2.02 6.14
CA ARG A 43 -4.42 -3.03 5.62
C ARG A 43 -5.83 -2.48 5.45
N LYS A 44 -6.05 -1.20 5.71
CA LYS A 44 -7.35 -0.55 5.73
C LYS A 44 -7.70 0.03 4.36
N ALA A 45 -6.72 0.47 3.58
CA ALA A 45 -6.98 1.16 2.33
C ALA A 45 -7.72 0.27 1.31
N GLU A 46 -8.75 0.85 0.70
CA GLU A 46 -9.55 0.22 -0.37
C GLU A 46 -9.43 0.99 -1.70
N HIS A 47 -8.82 2.17 -1.65
CA HIS A 47 -8.70 3.11 -2.76
C HIS A 47 -7.30 3.73 -2.84
N SER A 48 -6.90 4.18 -4.04
CA SER A 48 -5.54 4.69 -4.28
C SER A 48 -5.15 5.91 -3.44
N MET A 49 -6.09 6.82 -3.13
CA MET A 49 -5.81 7.97 -2.26
C MET A 49 -5.72 7.55 -0.78
N GLU A 50 -6.56 6.60 -0.35
CA GLU A 50 -6.49 6.03 1.00
C GLU A 50 -5.14 5.36 1.25
N ASN A 51 -4.56 4.69 0.23
CA ASN A 51 -3.22 4.12 0.36
C ASN A 51 -2.20 5.18 0.78
N VAL A 52 -2.27 6.38 0.19
CA VAL A 52 -1.36 7.48 0.53
C VAL A 52 -1.67 8.02 1.91
N PHE A 53 -2.94 8.31 2.22
CA PHE A 53 -3.31 8.95 3.48
C PHE A 53 -3.03 8.08 4.70
N TYR A 54 -3.43 6.81 4.70
CA TYR A 54 -3.13 5.91 5.81
C TYR A 54 -1.61 5.66 5.94
N SER A 55 -0.88 5.60 4.82
CA SER A 55 0.58 5.52 4.86
C SER A 55 1.22 6.78 5.44
N MET A 56 0.67 7.96 5.17
CA MET A 56 1.15 9.23 5.76
C MET A 56 0.88 9.31 7.26
N GLU A 57 -0.26 8.80 7.74
CA GLU A 57 -0.54 8.68 9.18
C GLU A 57 0.50 7.78 9.88
N ILE A 58 0.84 6.64 9.26
CA ILE A 58 1.88 5.73 9.76
C ILE A 58 3.25 6.43 9.75
N ALA A 59 3.58 7.10 8.65
CA ALA A 59 4.84 7.83 8.52
C ALA A 59 4.99 8.92 9.57
N GLU A 60 3.93 9.70 9.84
CA GLU A 60 3.91 10.71 10.89
C GLU A 60 4.07 10.08 12.27
N LYS A 61 3.33 9.00 12.58
CA LYS A 61 3.47 8.29 13.86
C LYS A 61 4.88 7.75 14.10
N TYR A 62 5.57 7.31 13.04
CA TYR A 62 6.95 6.81 13.13
C TYR A 62 8.01 7.93 13.09
N GLY A 63 7.61 9.18 12.81
CA GLY A 63 8.53 10.31 12.68
C GLY A 63 9.35 10.29 11.39
N PHE A 64 8.81 9.77 10.29
CA PHE A 64 9.49 9.82 8.99
C PHE A 64 9.41 11.22 8.37
N GLU A 65 10.57 11.80 8.07
CA GLU A 65 10.67 13.12 7.44
C GLU A 65 10.70 13.07 5.91
N LYS A 66 11.08 11.92 5.32
CA LYS A 66 11.22 11.74 3.87
C LYS A 66 10.39 10.54 3.44
N VAL A 67 9.27 10.80 2.79
CA VAL A 67 8.30 9.78 2.37
C VAL A 67 8.10 9.92 0.87
N ALA A 68 8.04 8.78 0.16
CA ALA A 68 7.75 8.78 -1.25
C ALA A 68 6.80 7.64 -1.62
N VAL A 69 5.83 7.93 -2.49
CA VAL A 69 4.93 6.93 -3.09
C VAL A 69 5.63 6.28 -4.27
N ALA A 70 5.84 4.96 -4.19
CA ALA A 70 6.40 4.17 -5.26
C ALA A 70 5.29 3.38 -5.98
N THR A 71 4.83 3.89 -7.12
CA THR A 71 3.85 3.21 -7.98
C THR A 71 4.12 3.50 -9.46
N ASP A 72 3.29 3.03 -10.38
CA ASP A 72 3.43 3.35 -11.80
C ASP A 72 3.16 4.83 -12.13
N MET A 73 3.54 5.24 -13.35
CA MET A 73 3.38 6.64 -13.79
C MET A 73 1.92 7.09 -13.89
N TRP A 74 1.02 6.20 -14.30
CA TRP A 74 -0.40 6.52 -14.45
C TRP A 74 -1.04 6.73 -13.08
N GLN A 75 -0.81 5.81 -12.14
CA GLN A 75 -1.32 5.95 -10.78
C GLN A 75 -0.70 7.15 -10.06
N SER A 76 0.61 7.39 -10.21
CA SER A 76 1.27 8.58 -9.66
C SER A 76 0.64 9.88 -10.19
N GLY A 77 0.39 9.95 -11.51
CA GLY A 77 -0.26 11.11 -12.13
C GLY A 77 -1.71 11.29 -11.67
N MET A 78 -2.46 10.19 -11.57
CA MET A 78 -3.85 10.21 -11.08
C MET A 78 -3.95 10.72 -9.64
N ILE A 79 -3.11 10.21 -8.74
CA ILE A 79 -3.10 10.63 -7.33
C ILE A 79 -2.80 12.13 -7.21
N GLN A 80 -1.77 12.61 -7.91
CA GLN A 80 -1.41 14.04 -7.90
C GLN A 80 -2.52 14.92 -8.48
N PHE A 81 -3.14 14.49 -9.59
CA PHE A 81 -4.24 15.22 -10.20
C PHE A 81 -5.46 15.30 -9.29
N LEU A 82 -5.86 14.18 -8.69
CA LEU A 82 -6.99 14.14 -7.75
C LEU A 82 -6.69 14.90 -6.46
N GLY A 83 -5.46 14.81 -5.95
CA GLY A 83 -5.01 15.62 -4.82
C GLY A 83 -5.13 17.11 -5.10
N MET A 84 -4.70 17.56 -6.28
CA MET A 84 -4.88 18.97 -6.70
C MET A 84 -6.36 19.35 -6.85
N LEU A 85 -7.16 18.50 -7.51
CA LEU A 85 -8.57 18.75 -7.79
C LEU A 85 -9.40 18.90 -6.50
N GLU A 86 -9.19 17.99 -5.56
CA GLU A 86 -9.92 17.90 -4.30
C GLU A 86 -9.23 18.68 -3.15
N LYS A 87 -8.10 19.34 -3.44
CA LYS A 87 -7.29 20.14 -2.50
C LYS A 87 -6.75 19.34 -1.30
N HIS A 88 -6.38 18.08 -1.51
CA HIS A 88 -5.66 17.28 -0.53
C HIS A 88 -4.21 17.73 -0.44
N ASP A 89 -3.67 17.86 0.78
CA ASP A 89 -2.26 18.20 1.00
C ASP A 89 -1.36 16.98 0.75
N LEU A 90 -0.66 17.00 -0.37
CA LEU A 90 0.36 16.02 -0.74
C LEU A 90 1.77 16.62 -0.73
N SER A 91 1.97 17.79 -0.12
CA SER A 91 3.28 18.49 -0.13
C SER A 91 4.37 17.76 0.64
N LYS A 92 3.99 16.87 1.57
CA LYS A 92 4.89 16.09 2.41
C LYS A 92 5.31 14.75 1.80
N VAL A 93 4.91 14.45 0.57
CA VAL A 93 5.18 13.17 -0.08
C VAL A 93 5.72 13.35 -1.50
N ASP A 94 6.84 12.70 -1.78
CA ASP A 94 7.42 12.62 -3.11
C ASP A 94 6.79 11.46 -3.92
N PHE A 95 7.01 11.45 -5.24
CA PHE A 95 6.55 10.37 -6.11
C PHE A 95 7.72 9.75 -6.88
N VAL A 96 7.86 8.43 -6.78
CA VAL A 96 8.90 7.65 -7.46
C VAL A 96 8.24 6.68 -8.43
N PRO A 97 8.01 7.09 -9.69
CA PRO A 97 7.34 6.25 -10.66
C PRO A 97 8.18 5.02 -11.04
N ALA A 98 7.53 3.87 -11.17
CA ALA A 98 8.16 2.63 -11.58
C ALA A 98 8.65 2.69 -13.02
N LYS A 99 9.88 2.19 -13.27
CA LYS A 99 10.42 2.00 -14.61
C LYS A 99 9.99 0.64 -15.15
N PHE A 100 8.95 0.60 -15.98
CA PHE A 100 8.40 -0.67 -16.50
C PHE A 100 9.41 -1.51 -17.29
N SER A 101 10.43 -0.91 -17.91
CA SER A 101 11.51 -1.68 -18.54
C SER A 101 12.28 -2.55 -17.54
N ILE A 102 12.41 -2.10 -16.29
CA ILE A 102 13.01 -2.85 -15.18
C ILE A 102 11.99 -3.88 -14.66
N VAL A 103 10.75 -3.46 -14.40
CA VAL A 103 9.70 -4.37 -13.91
C VAL A 103 9.51 -5.54 -14.87
N ASN A 104 9.32 -5.29 -16.15
CA ASN A 104 9.12 -6.33 -17.17
C ASN A 104 10.30 -7.31 -17.28
N ARG A 105 11.51 -6.87 -16.95
CA ARG A 105 12.70 -7.72 -16.94
C ARG A 105 12.71 -8.68 -15.74
N TYR A 106 12.20 -8.25 -14.59
CA TYR A 106 12.38 -8.96 -13.32
C TYR A 106 11.09 -9.47 -12.66
N TRP A 107 9.91 -9.13 -13.15
CA TRP A 107 8.65 -9.46 -12.46
C TRP A 107 8.38 -10.97 -12.34
N LYS A 108 8.94 -11.77 -13.25
CA LYS A 108 8.91 -13.24 -13.21
C LYS A 108 10.17 -13.87 -12.60
N SER A 109 11.20 -13.07 -12.31
CA SER A 109 12.44 -13.60 -11.76
C SER A 109 12.32 -13.71 -10.26
N PHE A 110 11.64 -14.73 -9.75
CA PHE A 110 11.70 -15.15 -8.34
C PHE A 110 11.55 -16.68 -8.26
N GLU A 111 12.40 -17.31 -7.45
CA GLU A 111 12.51 -18.78 -7.37
C GLU A 111 12.08 -19.29 -5.98
N PHE A 112 11.17 -18.58 -5.32
CA PHE A 112 10.64 -18.94 -4.02
C PHE A 112 9.12 -19.04 -4.06
N GLU A 113 8.57 -19.88 -3.19
CA GLU A 113 7.14 -20.00 -2.98
C GLU A 113 6.67 -18.95 -1.97
N ILE A 114 5.48 -18.40 -2.20
CA ILE A 114 4.81 -17.50 -1.26
C ILE A 114 3.66 -18.29 -0.64
N ASP A 115 3.71 -18.47 0.68
CA ASP A 115 2.58 -18.99 1.43
C ASP A 115 1.47 -17.92 1.49
N HIS A 116 0.64 -17.90 0.46
CA HIS A 116 -0.43 -16.93 0.31
C HIS A 116 -1.56 -17.10 1.34
N GLN A 117 -1.62 -18.22 2.06
CA GLN A 117 -2.63 -18.46 3.10
C GLN A 117 -2.45 -17.47 4.26
N LEU A 118 -1.22 -17.04 4.54
CA LEU A 118 -0.91 -16.07 5.58
C LEU A 118 -1.53 -14.69 5.36
N ALA A 119 -1.93 -14.37 4.12
CA ALA A 119 -2.59 -13.11 3.79
C ALA A 119 -4.09 -13.27 3.52
N LEU A 120 -4.65 -14.46 3.75
CA LEU A 120 -6.06 -14.74 3.50
C LEU A 120 -6.95 -14.01 4.53
N LYS A 121 -7.98 -13.34 4.04
CA LYS A 121 -9.08 -12.81 4.84
C LYS A 121 -10.28 -13.75 4.72
N GLU A 122 -10.61 -14.46 5.80
CA GLU A 122 -11.66 -15.49 5.82
C GLU A 122 -13.03 -14.96 5.37
N GLU A 123 -13.48 -13.84 5.93
CA GLU A 123 -14.77 -13.22 5.61
C GLU A 123 -14.64 -12.15 4.50
N PHE A 124 -14.04 -12.52 3.37
CA PHE A 124 -13.85 -11.59 2.26
C PHE A 124 -15.12 -11.37 1.43
N VAL A 125 -15.48 -10.11 1.25
CA VAL A 125 -16.46 -9.66 0.26
C VAL A 125 -15.80 -8.61 -0.64
N PRO A 126 -15.79 -8.81 -1.97
CA PRO A 126 -15.11 -7.89 -2.88
C PRO A 126 -15.74 -6.50 -2.88
N LEU A 127 -14.92 -5.47 -3.07
CA LEU A 127 -15.35 -4.08 -2.98
C LEU A 127 -16.52 -3.75 -3.90
N PHE A 128 -16.56 -4.33 -5.11
CA PHE A 128 -17.66 -4.08 -6.06
C PHE A 128 -19.00 -4.65 -5.60
N ALA A 129 -19.00 -5.64 -4.70
CA ALA A 129 -20.22 -6.19 -4.09
C ALA A 129 -20.61 -5.42 -2.82
N ARG A 130 -19.67 -4.74 -2.17
CA ARG A 130 -19.90 -3.92 -0.96
C ARG A 130 -20.31 -2.47 -1.26
N LYS A 131 -19.84 -1.91 -2.37
CA LYS A 131 -20.02 -0.49 -2.71
C LYS A 131 -20.41 -0.32 -4.17
N ASP A 132 -21.37 0.58 -4.42
CA ASP A 132 -21.76 0.93 -5.78
C ASP A 132 -20.67 1.71 -6.52
N LYS A 133 -20.88 1.94 -7.82
CA LYS A 133 -19.89 2.60 -8.69
C LYS A 133 -19.62 4.05 -8.28
N GLN A 134 -20.63 4.78 -7.80
CA GLN A 134 -20.48 6.16 -7.36
C GLN A 134 -19.68 6.23 -6.07
N THR A 135 -19.99 5.40 -5.07
CA THR A 135 -19.22 5.35 -3.82
C THR A 135 -17.76 4.99 -4.09
N ARG A 136 -17.50 4.01 -4.96
CA ARG A 136 -16.11 3.65 -5.30
C ARG A 136 -15.36 4.80 -5.98
N ARG A 137 -16.02 5.57 -6.84
CA ARG A 137 -15.44 6.76 -7.46
C ARG A 137 -15.11 7.82 -6.41
N ILE A 138 -16.04 8.11 -5.49
CA ILE A 138 -15.82 9.06 -4.38
C ILE A 138 -14.63 8.61 -3.51
N GLY A 139 -14.50 7.30 -3.26
CA GLY A 139 -13.35 6.71 -2.57
C GLY A 139 -12.04 6.90 -3.31
N THR A 140 -12.01 6.69 -4.63
CA THR A 140 -10.81 6.97 -5.45
C THR A 140 -10.39 8.44 -5.41
N HIS A 141 -11.35 9.38 -5.26
CA HIS A 141 -11.07 10.81 -5.07
C HIS A 141 -10.61 11.15 -3.64
N GLY A 142 -10.49 10.16 -2.74
CA GLY A 142 -10.05 10.36 -1.36
C GLY A 142 -11.11 11.00 -0.46
N LEU A 143 -12.34 11.15 -0.93
CA LEU A 143 -13.41 11.87 -0.21
C LEU A 143 -14.12 11.02 0.85
N LEU A 144 -13.87 9.70 0.85
CA LEU A 144 -14.37 8.78 1.89
C LEU A 144 -13.38 8.56 3.03
N TRP A 145 -12.12 8.98 2.84
CA TRP A 145 -11.10 8.82 3.86
C TRP A 145 -11.42 9.65 5.10
N LYS A 146 -11.10 9.10 6.26
CA LYS A 146 -11.16 9.78 7.55
C LYS A 146 -9.87 9.46 8.32
N PRO A 147 -9.32 10.42 9.07
CA PRO A 147 -8.17 10.17 9.94
C PRO A 147 -8.43 8.99 10.88
N SER A 148 -7.45 8.09 11.03
CA SER A 148 -7.58 7.02 12.01
C SER A 148 -7.63 7.57 13.44
N GLU A 149 -8.56 7.08 14.26
CA GLU A 149 -8.55 7.34 15.71
C GLU A 149 -7.29 6.77 16.37
N TYR A 150 -6.82 5.62 15.87
CA TYR A 150 -5.58 4.98 16.27
C TYR A 150 -4.85 4.43 15.04
N VAL A 151 -3.58 4.80 14.93
CA VAL A 151 -2.65 4.31 13.90
C VAL A 151 -1.90 3.12 14.49
N GLU A 152 -2.23 1.90 14.08
CA GLU A 152 -1.51 0.71 14.51
C GLU A 152 -0.20 0.57 13.74
N LEU A 153 0.90 0.25 14.44
CA LEU A 153 2.19 -0.02 13.81
C LEU A 153 2.40 -1.54 13.79
N THR A 154 1.97 -2.17 12.71
CA THR A 154 2.18 -3.61 12.49
C THR A 154 3.32 -3.80 11.49
N PHE A 155 4.22 -4.72 11.78
CA PHE A 155 5.32 -5.09 10.88
C PHE A 155 5.03 -6.43 10.21
N ALA A 156 5.77 -6.73 9.14
CA ALA A 156 5.65 -8.03 8.48
C ALA A 156 6.07 -9.20 9.37
N SER A 157 6.82 -8.95 10.45
CA SER A 157 7.10 -9.95 11.49
C SER A 157 5.85 -10.47 12.18
N ASP A 158 4.76 -9.69 12.16
CA ASP A 158 3.52 -10.00 12.88
C ASP A 158 2.52 -10.79 12.04
N ILE A 159 2.81 -11.04 10.75
CA ILE A 159 1.92 -11.79 9.84
C ILE A 159 1.62 -13.19 10.38
N ASN A 160 2.61 -13.84 11.02
CA ASN A 160 2.46 -15.19 11.57
C ASN A 160 1.71 -15.25 12.91
N ASN A 161 1.37 -14.10 13.51
CA ASN A 161 0.75 -14.01 14.84
C ASN A 161 -0.77 -13.75 14.77
N ARG A 162 -1.39 -14.00 13.62
CA ARG A 162 -2.82 -13.79 13.36
C ARG A 162 -3.68 -15.00 13.71
#